data_AF-A0AAJ1TZI6-F1
#
_entry.id   AF-A0AAJ1TZI6-F1
#
_cell.length_a   1.000
_cell.length_b   1.000
_cell.length_c   1.000
_cell.angle_alpha   90.00
_cell.angle_beta   90.00
_cell.angle_gamma   90.00
#
_symmetry.space_group_name_H-M   'P 1'
#
loop_
_entity.id
_entity.type
_entity.pdbx_description
1 polymer ?
#
loop_
_entity_poly.entity_id
_entity_poly.type
_entity_poly.pdbx_seq_one_letter_code
_entity_poly.pdbx_strand_id
1 'polypeptide(L)' 'MNDRRVFWAYTIEPVDGGSRLTESWEFTPRGQEFVTEKFGPAGVELREQMAREGIPVTLAAIKAVVERA' A
#
# COMPACT_ATOMS: atom_id res chain seq x y z
N MET A 1 8.80 17.46 -9.95
CA MET A 1 8.62 16.00 -10.09
C MET A 1 8.33 15.44 -8.72
N ASN A 2 7.40 14.49 -8.58
CA ASN A 2 7.22 13.76 -7.32
C ASN A 2 8.55 13.08 -7.00
N ASP A 3 9.05 13.20 -5.76
CA ASP A 3 10.30 12.59 -5.30
C ASP A 3 10.27 11.04 -5.30
N ARG A 4 9.15 10.44 -5.75
CA ARG A 4 8.96 8.98 -5.89
C ARG A 4 9.36 8.23 -4.61
N ARG A 5 8.93 8.75 -3.46
CA ARG A 5 9.23 8.19 -2.13
C ARG A 5 8.47 6.90 -1.85
N VAL A 6 7.29 6.75 -2.47
CA VAL A 6 6.45 5.58 -2.39
C VAL A 6 5.77 5.39 -3.75
N PHE A 7 5.67 4.14 -4.20
CA PHE A 7 4.76 3.77 -5.28
C PHE A 7 3.60 2.96 -4.72
N TRP A 8 2.41 3.32 -5.18
CA TRP A 8 1.18 2.57 -4.98
C TRP A 8 0.70 2.12 -6.35
N ALA A 9 0.44 0.83 -6.48
CA ALA A 9 -0.09 0.27 -7.71
C ALA A 9 -1.24 -0.68 -7.38
N TYR A 10 -2.24 -0.67 -8.25
CA TYR A 10 -3.34 -1.62 -8.21
C TYR A 10 -3.36 -2.39 -9.52
N THR A 11 -3.34 -3.70 -9.43
CA THR A 11 -3.56 -4.60 -10.57
C THR A 11 -4.95 -5.20 -10.42
N ILE A 12 -5.75 -5.12 -11.48
CA ILE A 12 -7.09 -5.69 -11.53
C ILE A 12 -7.11 -6.70 -12.66
N GLU A 13 -7.38 -7.96 -12.31
CA GLU A 13 -7.41 -9.07 -13.25
C GLU A 13 -8.80 -9.69 -13.29
N PRO A 14 -9.33 -10.03 -14.47
CA PRO A 14 -10.58 -10.77 -14.56
C PRO A 14 -10.40 -12.17 -13.97
N VAL A 15 -11.39 -12.62 -13.21
CA VAL A 15 -11.53 -14.02 -12.76
C VAL A 15 -12.96 -14.47 -13.01
N ASP A 16 -13.22 -15.78 -13.00
CA ASP A 16 -14.59 -16.26 -13.14
C ASP A 16 -15.48 -15.67 -12.04
N GLY A 17 -16.62 -15.11 -12.44
CA GLY A 17 -17.57 -14.46 -11.53
C GLY A 17 -17.09 -13.15 -10.88
N GLY A 18 -15.98 -12.53 -11.31
CA GLY A 18 -15.57 -11.23 -10.74
C GLY A 18 -14.20 -10.70 -11.15
N SER A 19 -13.51 -10.05 -10.22
CA SER A 19 -12.17 -9.52 -10.42
C SER A 19 -11.27 -9.77 -9.21
N ARG A 20 -9.99 -10.02 -9.46
CA ARG A 20 -8.94 -10.04 -8.45
C ARG A 20 -8.29 -8.66 -8.41
N LEU A 21 -8.41 -7.98 -7.27
CA LEU A 21 -7.71 -6.73 -6.98
C LEU A 21 -6.47 -7.04 -6.14
N THR A 22 -5.30 -6.66 -6.65
CA THR A 22 -4.03 -6.74 -5.93
C THR A 22 -3.47 -5.34 -5.75
N GLU A 23 -3.13 -4.96 -4.52
CA GLU A 23 -2.42 -3.73 -4.22
C GLU A 23 -0.94 -4.02 -3.97
N SER A 24 -0.08 -3.24 -4.60
CA SER A 24 1.38 -3.28 -4.45
C SER A 24 1.86 -1.96 -3.88
N TRP A 25 2.73 -2.05 -2.89
CA TRP A 25 3.34 -0.92 -2.23
C TRP A 25 4.86 -1.05 -2.26
N GLU A 26 5.53 -0.04 -2.80
CA GLU A 26 6.99 0.03 -2.82
C GLU A 26 7.45 1.25 -2.03
N PHE A 27 8.12 1.00 -0.90
CA PHE A 27 8.77 2.04 -0.11
C PHE A 27 10.21 2.21 -0.56
N THR A 28 10.44 3.21 -1.40
CA THR A 28 11.71 3.37 -2.09
C THR A 28 12.84 3.75 -1.12
N PRO A 29 14.11 3.48 -1.44
CA PRO A 29 15.24 3.91 -0.61
C PRO A 29 15.20 5.41 -0.27
N ARG A 30 14.83 6.27 -1.23
CA ARG A 30 14.65 7.71 -1.01
C ARG A 30 13.53 8.03 -0.03
N GLY A 31 12.46 7.22 -0.02
CA GLY A 31 11.42 7.32 0.99
C GLY A 31 11.92 6.95 2.38
N GLN A 32 12.70 5.88 2.48
CA GLN A 32 13.29 5.41 3.74
C GLN A 32 14.30 6.41 4.30
N GLU A 33 15.16 6.99 3.45
CA GLU A 33 16.08 8.07 3.80
C GLU A 33 15.32 9.27 4.38
N PHE A 34 14.29 9.76 3.66
CA PHE A 34 13.48 10.88 4.11
C PHE A 34 12.80 10.61 5.47
N VAL A 35 12.28 9.39 5.67
CA VAL A 35 11.66 9.02 6.95
C VAL A 35 12.69 8.92 8.06
N THR A 36 13.86 8.34 7.77
CA THR A 36 14.96 8.23 8.74
C THR A 36 15.47 9.60 9.17
N GLU A 37 15.66 10.53 8.24
CA GLU A 37 16.07 11.91 8.54
C GLU A 37 15.07 12.64 9.45
N LYS A 38 13.77 12.42 9.23
CA LYS A 38 12.71 13.15 9.93
C LYS A 38 12.26 12.51 11.24
N PHE A 39 12.28 11.18 11.31
CA PHE A 39 11.65 10.41 12.40
C PHE A 39 12.59 9.37 13.02
N GLY A 40 13.83 9.28 12.55
CA GLY A 40 14.78 8.25 12.95
C GLY A 40 14.51 6.88 12.31
N PRO A 41 15.41 5.91 12.49
CA PRO A 41 15.33 4.60 11.83
C PRO A 41 14.07 3.81 12.19
N ALA A 42 13.57 3.94 13.43
CA ALA A 42 12.32 3.29 13.87
C ALA A 42 11.09 3.74 13.05
N GLY A 43 11.14 4.91 12.41
CA GLY A 43 10.08 5.40 11.54
C GLY A 43 9.89 4.56 10.28
N VAL A 44 10.95 3.91 9.78
CA VAL A 44 10.88 3.02 8.60
C VAL A 44 10.12 1.75 8.94
N GLU A 45 10.50 1.09 10.04
CA GLU A 45 9.84 -0.13 10.53
C GLU A 45 8.35 0.11 10.81
N LEU A 46 8.02 1.22 11.46
CA LEU A 46 6.63 1.59 11.73
C LEU A 46 5.83 1.78 10.43
N ARG A 47 6.41 2.43 9.41
CA ARG A 47 5.76 2.62 8.10
C ARG A 47 5.48 1.29 7.41
N GLU A 48 6.44 0.37 7.45
CA GLU A 48 6.26 -0.97 6.88
C GLU A 48 5.18 -1.76 7.61
N GLN A 49 5.16 -1.72 8.95
CA GLN A 49 4.12 -2.36 9.74
C GLN A 49 2.74 -1.80 9.39
N MET A 50 2.60 -0.48 9.34
CA MET A 50 1.34 0.16 8.98
C MET A 50 0.86 -0.22 7.58
N ALA A 51 1.77 -0.38 6.60
CA ALA A 51 1.40 -0.84 5.27
C ALA A 51 0.93 -2.31 5.28
N ARG A 52 1.68 -3.20 5.98
CA ARG A 52 1.33 -4.62 6.10
C ARG A 52 -0.02 -4.84 6.77
N GLU A 53 -0.35 -4.03 7.77
CA GLU A 53 -1.62 -4.13 8.51
C GLU A 53 -2.77 -3.40 7.81
N GLY A 54 -2.50 -2.23 7.23
CA GLY A 54 -3.53 -1.35 6.65
C GLY A 54 -3.99 -1.74 5.26
N ILE A 55 -3.09 -2.23 4.39
CA ILE A 55 -3.45 -2.61 3.01
C ILE A 55 -4.51 -3.72 2.98
N PRO A 56 -4.37 -4.84 3.72
CA PRO A 56 -5.40 -5.88 3.74
C PRO A 56 -6.76 -5.39 4.24
N VAL A 57 -6.77 -4.51 5.25
CA VAL A 57 -8.01 -3.92 5.78
C VAL A 57 -8.70 -3.07 4.72
N THR A 58 -7.93 -2.27 3.99
CA THR A 58 -8.44 -1.44 2.88
C THR A 58 -9.03 -2.30 1.77
N LEU A 59 -8.31 -3.34 1.33
CA LEU A 59 -8.80 -4.25 0.28
C LEU A 59 -10.09 -4.98 0.70
N ALA A 60 -10.18 -5.41 1.96
CA ALA A 60 -11.39 -6.01 2.51
C ALA A 60 -12.56 -5.02 2.54
N ALA A 61 -12.32 -3.76 2.91
CA ALA A 61 -13.34 -2.71 2.91
C ALA A 61 -13.84 -2.40 1.50
N ILE A 62 -12.93 -2.29 0.51
CA ILE A 62 -13.28 -2.10 -0.90
C ILE A 62 -14.18 -3.24 -1.37
N LYS A 63 -13.79 -4.50 -1.14
CA LYS A 63 -14.59 -5.67 -1.49
C LYS A 63 -15.98 -5.60 -0.86
N ALA A 64 -16.07 -5.30 0.44
CA ALA A 64 -17.33 -5.22 1.15
C ALA A 64 -18.26 -4.12 0.60
N VAL A 65 -17.73 -2.98 0.14
CA VAL A 65 -18.54 -1.91 -0.48
C VAL A 65 -19.03 -2.34 -1.86
N VAL A 66 -18.14 -2.91 -2.68
CA VAL A 66 -18.47 -3.33 -4.06
C VAL A 66 -19.49 -4.46 -4.08
N GLU A 67 -19.38 -5.45 -3.20
CA GLU A 67 -20.29 -6.61 -3.17
C GLU A 67 -21.66 -6.32 -2.54
N ARG A 68 -21.84 -5.14 -1.94
CA ARG A 68 -23.15 -4.69 -1.40
C ARG A 68 -23.97 -3.89 -2.40
N ALA A 69 -23.34 -3.40 -3.48
CA ALA A 69 -23.98 -2.65 -4.55
C ALA A 69 -24.64 -3.60 -5.55
#